data_AF-A0A933MVM9-F1
#
_entry.id   AF-A0A933MVM9-F1
#
_cell.length_a   1.000
_cell.length_b   1.000
_cell.length_c   1.000
_cell.angle_alpha   90.00
_cell.angle_beta   90.00
_cell.angle_gamma   90.00
#
_symmetry.space_group_name_H-M   'P 1'
#
loop_
_entity.id
_entity.type
_entity.pdbx_description
1 polymer ?
#
loop_
_entity_poly.entity_id
_entity_poly.type
_entity_poly.pdbx_seq_one_letter_code
_entity_poly.pdbx_strand_id
1 'polypeptide(L)'
;MAKQPSSGKCNLCGETFGKVAMTRHLAKCRLAHAPTGKSSKRILHLLVEGKYDPYYWMHIEMPADAKLDRLDDFLRRTWLECCGHLSAFSIRGQRFSVDAGGGDVFFDMEPEEDFSAKLGDVLSPGLKFEHEYDFGTTTHLALKVVAERHGATKSRSVEVLARNDPPDIRCEACGRPATQVCSVCIYNDPAWYCDDCILEHKCGDEYALPVVNSPRVGMCGYTGRAYD
;
A
#
# COMPACT_ATOMS: atom_id res chain seq x y z
N MET A 1 19.72 -0.95 -8.15
CA MET A 1 19.73 0.34 -7.43
C MET A 1 20.11 0.12 -5.97
N ALA A 2 20.94 0.98 -5.37
CA ALA A 2 21.28 0.90 -3.94
C ALA A 2 20.04 1.17 -3.08
N LYS A 3 19.82 0.37 -2.04
CA LYS A 3 18.70 0.52 -1.08
C LYS A 3 18.84 1.85 -0.33
N GLN A 4 18.25 2.93 -0.84
CA GLN A 4 18.19 4.17 -0.09
C GLN A 4 17.12 4.08 1.01
N PRO A 5 17.43 4.51 2.25
CA PRO A 5 16.43 4.57 3.31
C PRO A 5 15.39 5.63 2.95
N SER A 6 14.12 5.24 2.83
CA SER A 6 13.03 6.19 2.61
C SER A 6 12.59 6.87 3.91
N SER A 7 12.36 8.18 3.83
CA SER A 7 11.77 9.01 4.88
C SER A 7 10.31 9.33 4.55
N GLY A 8 9.59 9.85 5.53
CA GLY A 8 8.25 10.41 5.33
C GLY A 8 7.87 11.35 6.45
N LYS A 9 6.91 12.23 6.17
CA LYS A 9 6.37 13.19 7.13
C LYS A 9 5.28 12.55 8.01
N CYS A 10 5.31 12.84 9.30
CA CYS A 10 4.23 12.53 10.23
C CYS A 10 3.08 13.53 10.03
N ASN A 11 1.88 13.04 9.73
CA ASN A 11 0.71 13.88 9.50
C ASN A 11 0.12 14.47 10.79
N LEU A 12 0.60 14.03 11.96
CA LEU A 12 0.14 14.52 13.26
C LEU A 12 0.93 15.74 13.75
N CYS A 13 2.27 15.66 13.76
CA CYS A 13 3.14 16.73 14.24
C CYS A 13 3.93 17.46 13.13
N GLY A 14 3.98 16.90 11.92
CA GLY A 14 4.69 17.48 10.79
C GLY A 14 6.19 17.19 10.69
N GLU A 15 6.77 16.45 11.64
CA GLU A 15 8.19 16.07 11.61
C GLU A 15 8.46 14.89 10.65
N THR A 16 9.69 14.81 10.12
CA THR A 16 10.11 13.79 9.14
C THR A 16 10.97 12.71 9.78
N PHE A 17 10.69 11.45 9.48
CA PHE A 17 11.43 10.29 9.99
C PHE A 17 11.64 9.22 8.92
N GLY A 18 12.73 8.46 9.02
CA GLY A 18 12.88 7.19 8.31
C GLY A 18 11.90 6.13 8.85
N LYS A 19 11.57 5.10 8.05
CA LYS A 19 10.55 4.07 8.38
C LYS A 19 10.58 3.56 9.84
N VAL A 20 11.72 3.05 10.30
CA VAL A 20 11.84 2.46 11.65
C VAL A 20 11.71 3.52 12.75
N ALA A 21 12.23 4.73 12.50
CA ALA A 21 12.08 5.84 13.41
C ALA A 21 10.63 6.34 13.46
N MET A 22 9.92 6.36 12.32
CA MET A 22 8.51 6.72 12.24
C MET A 22 7.64 5.79 13.07
N THR A 23 7.84 4.47 12.99
CA THR A 23 7.12 3.49 13.83
C THR A 23 7.31 3.79 15.32
N ARG A 24 8.55 4.08 15.75
CA ARG A 24 8.87 4.41 17.16
C ARG A 24 8.29 5.76 17.58
N HIS A 25 8.33 6.75 16.71
CA HIS A 25 7.75 8.08 16.93
C HIS A 25 6.23 7.99 17.12
N LEU A 26 5.54 7.29 16.23
CA LEU A 26 4.08 7.16 16.24
C LEU A 26 3.56 6.45 17.50
N ALA A 27 4.35 5.60 18.15
CA ALA A 27 3.97 4.97 19.42
C ALA A 27 3.54 6.00 20.49
N LYS A 28 4.16 7.19 20.49
CA LYS A 28 3.83 8.30 21.39
C LYS A 28 2.98 9.38 20.70
N CYS A 29 3.33 9.76 19.47
CA CYS A 29 2.70 10.90 18.80
C CYS A 29 1.19 10.73 18.61
N ARG A 30 0.74 9.51 18.28
CA ARG A 30 -0.69 9.17 18.13
C ARG A 30 -1.51 9.33 19.41
N LEU A 31 -0.88 9.11 20.57
CA LEU A 31 -1.53 9.28 21.87
C LEU A 31 -1.62 10.76 22.25
N ALA A 32 -0.55 11.52 21.97
CA ALA A 32 -0.51 12.96 22.24
C ALA A 32 -1.49 13.76 21.35
N HIS A 33 -1.77 13.28 20.14
CA HIS A 33 -2.68 13.91 19.18
C HIS A 33 -4.02 13.17 19.08
N ALA A 34 -4.33 12.29 20.04
CA ALA A 34 -5.57 11.54 20.03
C ALA A 34 -6.77 12.50 20.10
N PRO A 35 -7.80 12.32 19.26
CA PRO A 35 -9.00 13.14 19.34
C PRO A 35 -9.69 12.98 20.71
N THR A 36 -10.23 14.07 21.24
CA THR A 36 -11.10 14.03 22.42
C THR A 36 -12.54 13.73 21.99
N GLY A 37 -13.16 12.70 22.55
CA GLY A 37 -14.55 12.36 22.24
C GLY A 37 -15.17 11.42 23.26
N LYS A 38 -16.51 11.40 23.33
CA LYS A 38 -17.27 10.60 24.29
C LYS A 38 -17.31 9.09 23.95
N SER A 39 -17.15 8.74 22.67
CA SER A 39 -17.14 7.35 22.21
C SER A 39 -15.70 6.84 22.09
N SER A 40 -15.40 5.79 22.86
CA SER A 40 -14.12 5.07 22.78
C SER A 40 -14.28 3.85 21.88
N LYS A 41 -13.45 3.75 20.85
CA LYS A 41 -13.37 2.58 19.97
C LYS A 41 -11.98 1.98 20.04
N ARG A 42 -11.89 0.66 19.82
CA ARG A 42 -10.63 -0.02 19.54
C ARG A 42 -10.15 0.40 18.14
N ILE A 43 -8.93 0.88 18.04
CA ILE A 43 -8.31 1.39 16.81
C ILE A 43 -7.00 0.63 16.59
N LEU A 44 -6.82 0.10 15.39
CA LEU A 44 -5.63 -0.63 14.97
C LEU A 44 -4.69 0.30 14.21
N HIS A 45 -3.40 0.25 14.55
CA HIS A 45 -2.33 0.91 13.82
C HIS A 45 -1.64 -0.12 12.93
N LEU A 46 -1.76 0.06 11.62
CA LEU A 46 -1.18 -0.80 10.60
C LEU A 46 0.04 -0.11 9.98
N LEU A 47 1.08 -0.89 9.72
CA LEU A 47 2.13 -0.57 8.76
C LEU A 47 1.84 -1.36 7.49
N VAL A 48 1.79 -0.66 6.36
CA VAL A 48 1.64 -1.24 5.01
C VAL A 48 2.92 -0.93 4.24
N GLU A 49 3.49 -1.92 3.57
CA GLU A 49 4.67 -1.75 2.72
C GLU A 49 4.59 -2.61 1.46
N GLY A 50 5.27 -2.19 0.39
CA GLY A 50 5.50 -3.07 -0.76
C GLY A 50 6.32 -4.28 -0.30
N LYS A 51 5.82 -5.50 -0.52
CA LYS A 51 6.48 -6.73 -0.04
C LYS A 51 7.89 -6.89 -0.61
N TYR A 52 8.04 -6.59 -1.90
CA TYR A 52 9.31 -6.64 -2.62
C TYR A 52 9.96 -5.25 -2.82
N ASP A 53 9.21 -4.19 -2.55
CA ASP A 53 9.64 -2.79 -2.63
C ASP A 53 9.43 -2.05 -1.29
N PRO A 54 10.16 -2.43 -0.23
CA PRO A 54 9.90 -1.99 1.15
C PRO A 54 10.26 -0.52 1.42
N TYR A 55 10.66 0.22 0.39
CA TYR A 55 10.87 1.66 0.42
C TYR A 55 9.55 2.42 0.24
N TYR A 56 8.53 1.81 -0.38
CA TYR A 56 7.14 2.25 -0.29
C TYR A 56 6.52 1.75 1.02
N TRP A 57 6.13 2.68 1.89
CA TRP A 57 5.51 2.36 3.17
C TRP A 57 4.54 3.46 3.62
N MET A 58 3.51 3.07 4.35
CA MET A 58 2.64 4.00 5.05
C MET A 58 2.18 3.42 6.39
N HIS A 59 1.96 4.32 7.35
CA HIS A 59 1.30 4.02 8.60
C HIS A 59 -0.11 4.56 8.57
N ILE A 60 -1.08 3.70 8.92
CA ILE A 60 -2.49 4.05 8.96
C ILE A 60 -3.13 3.63 10.29
N GLU A 61 -4.17 4.34 10.70
CA GLU A 61 -5.08 3.93 11.76
C GLU A 61 -6.47 3.63 11.19
N MET A 62 -7.08 2.55 11.67
CA MET A 62 -8.42 2.14 11.30
C MET A 62 -9.20 1.65 12.52
N PRO A 63 -10.51 1.93 12.63
CA PRO A 63 -11.36 1.32 13.64
C PRO A 63 -11.37 -0.21 13.51
N ALA A 64 -11.26 -0.92 14.64
CA ALA A 64 -11.29 -2.39 14.64
C ALA A 64 -12.66 -2.95 14.22
N ASP A 65 -13.74 -2.16 14.27
CA ASP A 65 -15.07 -2.52 13.78
C ASP A 65 -15.25 -2.30 12.26
N ALA A 66 -14.25 -1.74 11.57
CA ALA A 66 -14.23 -1.67 10.11
C ALA A 66 -14.04 -3.06 9.49
N LYS A 67 -14.49 -3.24 8.24
CA LYS A 67 -14.37 -4.49 7.50
C LYS A 67 -13.07 -4.55 6.67
N LEU A 68 -12.63 -5.75 6.29
CA LEU A 68 -11.52 -5.95 5.35
C LEU A 68 -11.76 -5.22 4.02
N ASP A 69 -13.00 -5.19 3.56
CA ASP A 69 -13.45 -4.44 2.37
C ASP A 69 -13.00 -2.97 2.40
N ARG A 70 -13.09 -2.33 3.57
CA ARG A 70 -12.67 -0.93 3.73
C ARG A 70 -11.16 -0.74 3.70
N LEU A 71 -10.40 -1.75 4.12
CA LEU A 71 -8.95 -1.73 4.00
C LEU A 71 -8.56 -1.93 2.53
N ASP A 72 -9.19 -2.87 1.82
CA ASP A 72 -8.97 -3.09 0.39
C ASP A 72 -9.27 -1.84 -0.44
N ASP A 73 -10.46 -1.24 -0.28
CA ASP A 73 -10.87 0.02 -0.89
C ASP A 73 -9.81 1.12 -0.72
N PHE A 74 -9.23 1.21 0.48
CA PHE A 74 -8.21 2.21 0.79
C PHE A 74 -6.90 1.92 0.08
N LEU A 75 -6.42 0.67 0.14
CA LEU A 75 -5.18 0.25 -0.52
C LEU A 75 -5.26 0.44 -2.02
N ARG A 76 -6.39 0.05 -2.63
CA ARG A 76 -6.68 0.21 -4.05
C ARG A 76 -6.64 1.67 -4.46
N ARG A 77 -7.42 2.53 -3.81
CA ARG A 77 -7.42 3.97 -4.13
C ARG A 77 -6.08 4.65 -3.91
N THR A 78 -5.27 4.16 -2.97
CA THR A 78 -4.01 4.83 -2.60
C THR A 78 -2.81 4.36 -3.44
N TRP A 79 -2.77 3.07 -3.81
CA TRP A 79 -1.60 2.44 -4.42
C TRP A 79 -1.88 1.49 -5.60
N LEU A 80 -3.08 0.94 -5.79
CA LEU A 80 -3.21 -0.25 -6.63
C LEU A 80 -4.19 -0.14 -7.79
N GLU A 81 -5.27 0.62 -7.67
CA GLU A 81 -6.38 0.54 -8.62
C GLU A 81 -5.99 1.04 -10.02
N CYS A 82 -6.27 0.24 -11.04
CA CYS A 82 -6.09 0.61 -12.44
C CYS A 82 -7.24 0.15 -13.35
N CYS A 83 -7.81 -1.05 -13.18
CA CYS A 83 -8.77 -1.60 -14.15
C CYS A 83 -9.84 -2.52 -13.52
N GLY A 84 -10.09 -2.42 -12.22
CA GLY A 84 -11.10 -3.22 -11.52
C GLY A 84 -10.69 -4.66 -11.21
N HIS A 85 -9.39 -4.97 -11.16
CA HIS A 85 -8.90 -6.32 -10.91
C HIS A 85 -9.30 -6.87 -9.52
N LEU A 86 -9.19 -8.19 -9.38
CA LEU A 86 -9.44 -8.88 -8.12
C LEU A 86 -8.31 -8.66 -7.10
N SER A 87 -8.66 -8.78 -5.83
CA SER A 87 -7.73 -8.72 -4.71
C SER A 87 -8.03 -9.77 -3.66
N ALA A 88 -7.03 -10.06 -2.83
CA ALA A 88 -7.15 -11.00 -1.72
C ALA A 88 -6.27 -10.61 -0.54
N PHE A 89 -6.71 -10.98 0.67
CA PHE A 89 -5.88 -10.99 1.87
C PHE A 89 -5.51 -12.41 2.26
N SER A 90 -4.28 -12.61 2.71
CA SER A 90 -3.85 -13.87 3.34
C SER A 90 -3.52 -13.62 4.82
N ILE A 91 -4.41 -14.03 5.71
CA ILE A 91 -4.36 -13.74 7.15
C ILE A 91 -4.36 -15.06 7.93
N ARG A 92 -3.25 -15.37 8.61
CA ARG A 92 -3.10 -16.61 9.41
C ARG A 92 -3.40 -17.91 8.65
N GLY A 93 -3.07 -17.94 7.35
CA GLY A 93 -3.33 -19.10 6.48
C GLY A 93 -4.74 -19.15 5.91
N GLN A 94 -5.68 -18.30 6.39
CA GLN A 94 -6.99 -18.11 5.75
C GLN A 94 -6.87 -17.08 4.63
N ARG A 95 -7.47 -17.40 3.49
CA ARG A 95 -7.57 -16.50 2.34
C ARG A 95 -8.95 -15.83 2.34
N PHE A 96 -8.94 -14.52 2.14
CA PHE A 96 -10.13 -13.71 1.94
C PHE A 96 -10.06 -13.11 0.53
N SER A 97 -11.13 -13.08 -0.25
CA SER A 97 -11.14 -12.46 -1.57
C SER A 97 -12.47 -11.79 -1.92
N VAL A 98 -12.43 -10.90 -2.92
CA VAL A 98 -13.61 -10.21 -3.45
C VAL A 98 -14.60 -11.14 -4.17
N ASP A 99 -14.18 -12.33 -4.59
CA ASP A 99 -14.99 -13.32 -5.32
C ASP A 99 -15.21 -14.62 -4.51
N ALA A 100 -15.13 -14.51 -3.18
CA ALA A 100 -15.43 -15.61 -2.29
C ALA A 100 -16.90 -16.02 -2.47
N GLY A 101 -17.13 -17.09 -3.24
CA GLY A 101 -18.46 -17.60 -3.59
C GLY A 101 -18.65 -17.99 -5.06
N GLY A 102 -17.69 -17.71 -5.96
CA GLY A 102 -17.75 -18.04 -7.39
C GLY A 102 -17.08 -19.37 -7.79
N GLY A 103 -16.47 -20.09 -6.84
CA GLY A 103 -15.74 -21.32 -7.12
C GLY A 103 -16.66 -22.51 -7.38
N ASP A 104 -16.73 -22.92 -8.63
CA ASP A 104 -17.14 -24.26 -9.04
C ASP A 104 -16.50 -25.32 -8.11
N VAL A 105 -17.34 -26.15 -7.47
CA VAL A 105 -17.03 -27.21 -6.47
C VAL A 105 -16.13 -28.35 -7.00
N PHE A 106 -15.37 -28.11 -8.06
CA PHE A 106 -14.62 -29.11 -8.82
C PHE A 106 -13.12 -29.16 -8.50
N PHE A 107 -12.61 -28.24 -7.67
CA PHE A 107 -11.22 -28.27 -7.20
C PHE A 107 -11.19 -28.28 -5.67
N ASP A 108 -10.34 -29.12 -5.07
CA ASP A 108 -10.04 -29.23 -3.62
C ASP A 108 -9.37 -27.95 -3.07
N MET A 109 -9.92 -26.77 -3.38
CA MET A 109 -9.47 -25.51 -2.85
C MET A 109 -10.12 -25.26 -1.50
N GLU A 110 -9.32 -24.89 -0.51
CA GLU A 110 -9.82 -24.43 0.78
C GLU A 110 -10.81 -23.26 0.56
N PRO A 111 -11.95 -23.25 1.27
CA PRO A 111 -12.96 -22.22 1.10
C PRO A 111 -12.37 -20.85 1.45
N GLU A 112 -12.53 -19.90 0.53
CA GLU A 112 -12.18 -18.50 0.76
C GLU A 112 -13.33 -17.77 1.47
N GLU A 113 -12.99 -16.83 2.35
CA GLU A 113 -13.97 -15.94 2.99
C GLU A 113 -14.10 -14.62 2.22
N ASP A 114 -15.25 -13.96 2.31
CA ASP A 114 -15.43 -12.65 1.70
C ASP A 114 -14.80 -11.53 2.56
N PHE A 115 -14.79 -10.31 2.04
CA PHE A 115 -14.27 -9.15 2.76
C PHE A 115 -15.20 -8.60 3.86
N SER A 116 -16.23 -9.35 4.28
CA SER A 116 -17.19 -8.91 5.28
C SER A 116 -16.68 -8.96 6.73
N ALA A 117 -15.62 -9.74 6.99
CA ALA A 117 -15.00 -9.86 8.30
C ALA A 117 -14.49 -8.52 8.84
N LYS A 118 -14.70 -8.26 10.13
CA LYS A 118 -14.18 -7.05 10.79
C LYS A 118 -12.69 -7.21 11.09
N LEU A 119 -11.94 -6.13 10.93
CA LEU A 119 -10.50 -6.09 11.20
C LEU A 119 -10.17 -6.59 12.62
N GLY A 120 -10.95 -6.20 13.61
CA GLY A 120 -10.72 -6.55 15.01
C GLY A 120 -10.90 -8.04 15.34
N ASP A 121 -11.62 -8.77 14.50
CA ASP A 121 -11.91 -10.20 14.67
C ASP A 121 -10.77 -11.06 14.10
N VAL A 122 -10.14 -10.60 13.01
CA VAL A 122 -9.07 -11.34 12.30
C VAL A 122 -7.66 -10.80 12.56
N LEU A 123 -7.53 -9.54 13.02
CA LEU A 123 -6.25 -8.87 13.26
C LEU A 123 -5.98 -8.63 14.76
N SER A 124 -4.70 -8.78 15.12
CA SER A 124 -4.20 -8.52 16.49
C SER A 124 -2.78 -7.93 16.45
N PRO A 125 -2.39 -7.12 17.45
CA PRO A 125 -1.05 -6.54 17.52
C PRO A 125 0.06 -7.58 17.33
N GLY A 126 1.06 -7.24 16.51
CA GLY A 126 2.18 -8.12 16.16
C GLY A 126 1.91 -8.99 14.93
N LEU A 127 0.66 -9.22 14.54
CA LEU A 127 0.31 -10.02 13.37
C LEU A 127 0.86 -9.40 12.09
N LYS A 128 1.45 -10.25 11.24
CA LYS A 128 1.80 -9.94 9.85
C LYS A 128 0.85 -10.70 8.92
N PHE A 129 0.49 -10.07 7.82
CA PHE A 129 -0.39 -10.64 6.80
C PHE A 129 -0.09 -9.97 5.46
N GLU A 130 -0.67 -10.51 4.39
CA GLU A 130 -0.40 -10.05 3.02
C GLU A 130 -1.68 -9.64 2.31
N HIS A 131 -1.51 -8.74 1.34
CA HIS A 131 -2.54 -8.35 0.39
C HIS A 131 -1.99 -8.48 -1.02
N GLU A 132 -2.82 -8.95 -1.93
CA GLU A 132 -2.52 -9.15 -3.34
C GLU A 132 -3.56 -8.42 -4.17
N TYR A 133 -3.12 -7.70 -5.20
CA TYR A 133 -4.00 -7.06 -6.18
C TYR A 133 -3.53 -7.39 -7.58
N ASP A 134 -4.50 -7.73 -8.44
CA ASP A 134 -4.32 -8.17 -9.82
C ASP A 134 -3.50 -9.46 -9.95
N PHE A 135 -4.15 -10.62 -10.06
CA PHE A 135 -3.45 -11.90 -10.13
C PHE A 135 -2.66 -12.15 -11.42
N GLY A 136 -2.79 -11.29 -12.44
CA GLY A 136 -1.99 -11.33 -13.66
C GLY A 136 -0.67 -10.56 -13.52
N THR A 137 -0.73 -9.34 -12.99
CA THR A 137 0.46 -8.51 -12.65
C THR A 137 0.47 -8.15 -11.16
N THR A 138 0.68 -9.17 -10.34
CA THR A 138 0.45 -9.08 -8.89
C THR A 138 1.32 -8.06 -8.21
N THR A 139 0.66 -7.07 -7.59
CA THR A 139 1.29 -6.21 -6.61
C THR A 139 1.09 -6.81 -5.23
N HIS A 140 2.17 -7.21 -4.57
CA HIS A 140 2.13 -7.79 -3.23
C HIS A 140 2.44 -6.73 -2.16
N LEU A 141 1.53 -6.58 -1.20
CA LEU A 141 1.74 -5.74 -0.02
C LEU A 141 1.95 -6.61 1.21
N ALA A 142 2.90 -6.23 2.05
CA ALA A 142 3.07 -6.77 3.39
C ALA A 142 2.46 -5.81 4.41
N LEU A 143 1.62 -6.34 5.30
CA LEU A 143 0.97 -5.57 6.34
C LEU A 143 1.36 -6.11 7.72
N LYS A 144 1.48 -5.20 8.69
CA LYS A 144 1.71 -5.54 10.10
C LYS A 144 0.83 -4.70 11.01
N VAL A 145 0.15 -5.35 11.94
CA VAL A 145 -0.48 -4.65 13.07
C VAL A 145 0.62 -4.25 14.04
N VAL A 146 0.96 -2.97 14.07
CA VAL A 146 2.06 -2.44 14.90
C VAL A 146 1.63 -2.31 16.34
N ALA A 147 0.43 -1.77 16.56
CA ALA A 147 -0.13 -1.54 17.87
C ALA A 147 -1.65 -1.37 17.79
N GLU A 148 -2.29 -1.29 18.94
CA GLU A 148 -3.68 -0.86 19.05
C GLU A 148 -3.80 0.23 20.12
N ARG A 149 -4.91 0.95 20.12
CA ARG A 149 -5.30 1.89 21.18
C ARG A 149 -6.81 1.94 21.31
N HIS A 150 -7.28 2.44 22.44
CA HIS A 150 -8.68 2.82 22.63
C HIS A 150 -8.79 4.34 22.63
N GLY A 151 -9.78 4.88 21.94
CA GLY A 151 -10.04 6.31 21.96
C GLY A 151 -11.07 6.74 20.92
N ALA A 152 -11.30 8.05 20.87
CA ALA A 152 -12.13 8.62 19.83
C ALA A 152 -11.40 8.57 18.47
N THR A 153 -12.20 8.48 17.42
CA THR A 153 -11.75 8.61 16.03
C THR A 153 -12.48 9.79 15.40
N LYS A 154 -11.79 10.55 14.54
CA LYS A 154 -12.40 11.64 13.77
C LYS A 154 -13.35 11.11 12.69
N SER A 155 -13.23 9.84 12.29
CA SER A 155 -13.92 9.26 11.14
C SER A 155 -14.12 7.74 11.28
N ARG A 156 -15.07 7.19 10.52
CA ARG A 156 -15.14 5.73 10.27
C ARG A 156 -14.14 5.26 9.19
N SER A 157 -13.46 6.19 8.52
CA SER A 157 -12.50 5.92 7.44
C SER A 157 -11.10 5.64 7.98
N VAL A 158 -10.21 5.28 7.05
CA VAL A 158 -8.78 5.16 7.28
C VAL A 158 -8.15 6.53 7.53
N GLU A 159 -7.31 6.63 8.56
CA GLU A 159 -6.48 7.81 8.84
C GLU A 159 -5.04 7.50 8.46
N VAL A 160 -4.44 8.27 7.55
CA VAL A 160 -3.02 8.13 7.20
C VAL A 160 -2.18 8.91 8.20
N LEU A 161 -1.42 8.21 9.03
CA LEU A 161 -0.53 8.80 10.03
C LEU A 161 0.78 9.29 9.42
N ALA A 162 1.31 8.54 8.45
CA ALA A 162 2.52 8.87 7.72
C ALA A 162 2.59 8.05 6.43
N ARG A 163 3.24 8.58 5.40
CA ARG A 163 3.59 7.86 4.17
C ARG A 163 4.99 8.30 3.76
N ASN A 164 5.76 7.39 3.17
CA ASN A 164 7.07 7.73 2.65
C ASN A 164 6.98 8.82 1.57
N ASP A 165 8.00 9.66 1.49
CA ASP A 165 8.23 10.53 0.34
C ASP A 165 8.53 9.66 -0.89
N PRO A 166 8.19 10.13 -2.11
CA PRO A 166 8.53 9.43 -3.34
C PRO A 166 10.02 9.07 -3.37
N PRO A 167 10.39 7.81 -3.71
CA PRO A 167 11.77 7.40 -3.77
C PRO A 167 12.55 8.22 -4.80
N ASP A 168 13.82 8.49 -4.52
CA ASP A 168 14.70 9.17 -5.45
C ASP A 168 15.15 8.22 -6.56
N ILE A 169 14.36 8.16 -7.63
CA ILE A 169 14.62 7.34 -8.81
C ILE A 169 15.31 8.22 -9.86
N ARG A 170 16.46 7.76 -10.34
CA ARG A 170 17.27 8.48 -11.34
C ARG A 170 17.12 7.85 -12.71
N CYS A 171 17.14 8.68 -13.73
CA CYS A 171 17.14 8.28 -15.13
C CYS A 171 18.41 7.47 -15.41
N GLU A 172 18.23 6.28 -15.96
CA GLU A 172 19.32 5.33 -16.24
C GLU A 172 20.26 5.85 -17.35
N ALA A 173 19.78 6.73 -18.23
CA ALA A 173 20.57 7.29 -19.32
C ALA A 173 21.41 8.51 -18.93
N CYS A 174 20.89 9.41 -18.07
CA CYS A 174 21.52 10.71 -17.80
C CYS A 174 21.66 11.09 -16.32
N GLY A 175 21.11 10.30 -15.39
CA GLY A 175 21.20 10.55 -13.95
C GLY A 175 20.32 11.67 -13.38
N ARG A 176 19.59 12.43 -14.21
CA ARG A 176 18.54 13.36 -13.76
C ARG A 176 17.37 12.60 -13.09
N PRO A 177 16.50 13.24 -12.30
CA PRO A 177 15.31 12.57 -11.78
C PRO A 177 14.49 11.89 -12.89
N ALA A 178 14.10 10.63 -12.66
CA ALA A 178 13.22 9.93 -13.57
C ALA A 178 11.76 10.37 -13.34
N THR A 179 11.05 10.59 -14.43
CA THR A 179 9.64 10.97 -14.46
C THR A 179 8.78 9.91 -15.14
N GLN A 180 9.42 9.02 -15.90
CA GLN A 180 8.79 7.93 -16.64
C GLN A 180 9.44 6.58 -16.32
N VAL A 181 8.63 5.53 -16.41
CA VAL A 181 9.06 4.14 -16.38
C VAL A 181 8.54 3.41 -17.61
N CYS A 182 9.41 2.69 -18.30
CA CYS A 182 9.01 1.85 -19.43
C CYS A 182 8.36 0.56 -18.91
N SER A 183 7.06 0.41 -19.17
CA SER A 183 6.25 -0.74 -18.72
C SER A 183 6.66 -2.08 -19.34
N VAL A 184 7.47 -2.06 -20.41
CA VAL A 184 8.05 -3.27 -21.03
C VAL A 184 9.37 -3.63 -20.38
N CYS A 185 10.28 -2.65 -20.24
CA CYS A 185 11.62 -2.90 -19.70
C CYS A 185 11.63 -3.20 -18.19
N ILE A 186 10.62 -2.76 -17.43
CA ILE A 186 10.57 -2.88 -15.96
C ILE A 186 10.82 -4.31 -15.43
N TYR A 187 10.56 -5.35 -16.24
CA TYR A 187 10.78 -6.74 -15.85
C TYR A 187 12.24 -7.19 -15.92
N ASN A 188 13.01 -6.76 -16.92
CA ASN A 188 14.31 -7.37 -17.25
C ASN A 188 15.42 -6.38 -17.61
N ASP A 189 15.11 -5.11 -17.80
CA ASP A 189 16.02 -4.11 -18.35
C ASP A 189 15.95 -2.78 -17.58
N PRO A 190 16.94 -1.87 -17.74
CA PRO A 190 16.83 -0.51 -17.24
C PRO A 190 15.57 0.19 -17.77
N ALA A 191 14.70 0.60 -16.86
CA ALA A 191 13.36 1.05 -17.19
C ALA A 191 13.06 2.51 -16.81
N TRP A 192 13.94 3.19 -16.07
CA TRP A 192 13.67 4.52 -15.50
C TRP A 192 14.27 5.63 -16.35
N TYR A 193 13.44 6.56 -16.81
CA TYR A 193 13.86 7.62 -17.72
C TYR A 193 13.27 8.99 -17.33
N CYS A 194 13.99 10.05 -17.69
CA CYS A 194 13.42 11.40 -17.69
C CYS A 194 12.67 11.65 -19.00
N ASP A 195 11.86 12.71 -19.05
CA ASP A 195 11.01 13.04 -20.21
C ASP A 195 11.80 13.22 -21.51
N ASP A 196 13.07 13.65 -21.48
CA ASP A 196 13.88 13.76 -22.70
C ASP A 196 14.41 12.40 -23.16
N CYS A 197 14.90 11.58 -22.23
CA CYS A 197 15.56 10.31 -22.57
C CYS A 197 14.58 9.22 -22.97
N ILE A 198 13.31 9.30 -22.55
CA ILE A 198 12.29 8.34 -22.96
C ILE A 198 11.93 8.50 -24.44
N LEU A 199 12.09 9.69 -25.03
CA LEU A 199 11.79 9.93 -26.46
C LEU A 199 12.77 9.21 -27.39
N GLU A 200 14.00 8.98 -26.93
CA GLU A 200 15.00 8.19 -27.66
C GLU A 200 15.05 6.73 -27.21
N HIS A 201 14.19 6.33 -26.27
CA HIS A 201 14.14 4.96 -25.79
C HIS A 201 13.51 4.04 -26.84
N LYS A 202 14.15 2.89 -27.09
CA LYS A 202 13.82 1.99 -28.21
C LYS A 202 12.40 1.44 -28.21
N CYS A 203 11.79 1.27 -27.04
CA CYS A 203 10.41 0.79 -26.97
C CYS A 203 9.41 1.86 -27.44
N GLY A 204 9.79 3.14 -27.48
CA GLY A 204 8.87 4.25 -27.73
C GLY A 204 8.23 4.77 -26.44
N ASP A 205 7.70 6.00 -26.53
CA ASP A 205 7.04 6.70 -25.43
C ASP A 205 5.62 6.17 -25.14
N GLU A 206 5.03 5.40 -26.05
CA GLU A 206 3.73 4.72 -25.85
C GLU A 206 3.71 3.71 -24.69
N TYR A 207 4.88 3.20 -24.30
CA TYR A 207 5.03 2.31 -23.14
C TYR A 207 5.46 3.05 -21.87
N ALA A 208 5.59 4.37 -21.92
CA ALA A 208 5.97 5.19 -20.78
C ALA A 208 4.79 5.38 -19.83
N LEU A 209 5.00 5.03 -18.57
CA LEU A 209 4.09 5.31 -17.47
C LEU A 209 4.73 6.28 -16.48
N PRO A 210 3.95 7.14 -15.81
CA PRO A 210 4.52 8.09 -14.86
C PRO A 210 5.14 7.36 -13.67
N VAL A 211 6.28 7.88 -13.21
CA VAL A 211 6.87 7.46 -11.93
C VAL A 211 5.98 7.96 -10.79
N VAL A 212 5.49 7.04 -9.97
CA VAL A 212 4.53 7.33 -8.89
C VAL A 212 5.00 6.77 -7.56
N ASN A 213 4.48 7.33 -6.46
CA ASN A 213 4.82 6.88 -5.11
C ASN A 213 4.03 5.62 -4.71
N SER A 214 4.15 4.53 -5.46
CA SER A 214 3.41 3.28 -5.27
C SER A 214 4.25 2.06 -5.64
N PRO A 215 4.10 0.92 -4.92
CA PRO A 215 4.69 -0.35 -5.33
C PRO A 215 4.12 -0.93 -6.64
N ARG A 216 3.03 -0.37 -7.19
CA ARG A 216 2.47 -0.77 -8.51
C ARG A 216 3.03 0.05 -9.68
N VAL A 217 3.98 0.95 -9.43
CA VAL A 217 4.58 1.80 -10.48
C VAL A 217 5.02 0.97 -11.70
N GLY A 218 4.62 1.41 -12.89
CA GLY A 218 4.97 0.74 -14.15
C GLY A 218 4.14 -0.49 -14.53
N MET A 219 3.16 -0.90 -13.73
CA MET A 219 2.33 -2.08 -14.00
C MET A 219 0.96 -1.72 -14.59
N CYS A 220 0.49 -2.48 -15.58
CA CYS A 220 -0.91 -2.48 -16.06
C CYS A 220 -1.49 -1.08 -16.36
N GLY A 221 -0.68 -0.16 -16.90
CA GLY A 221 -1.13 1.21 -17.19
C GLY A 221 -1.38 2.08 -15.96
N TYR A 222 -0.98 1.65 -14.76
CA TYR A 222 -1.22 2.37 -13.51
C TYR A 222 -0.48 3.72 -13.49
N THR A 223 -1.25 4.79 -13.31
CA THR A 223 -0.75 6.18 -13.33
C THR A 223 -0.72 6.86 -11.96
N GLY A 224 -0.94 6.11 -10.87
CA GLY A 224 -0.95 6.66 -9.51
C GLY A 224 -2.25 7.34 -9.09
N ARG A 225 -3.23 7.47 -9.98
CA ARG A 225 -4.57 7.98 -9.68
C ARG A 225 -5.55 6.81 -9.64
N ALA A 226 -6.46 6.83 -8.67
CA ALA A 226 -7.67 6.01 -8.77
C ALA A 226 -8.51 6.55 -9.92
N TYR A 227 -9.10 5.67 -10.72
CA TYR A 227 -10.16 6.09 -11.64
C TYR A 227 -11.35 6.58 -10.78
N ASP A 228 -11.77 7.82 -11.00
CA ASP A 228 -12.92 8.45 -10.31
C ASP A 228 -14.24 7.78 -10.72
#